data_AF-A0A5C3KR40-F1
#
_entry.id   AF-A0A5C3KR40-F1
#
_cell.length_a   1.000
_cell.length_b   1.000
_cell.length_c   1.000
_cell.angle_alpha   90.00
_cell.angle_beta   90.00
_cell.angle_gamma   90.00
#
_symmetry.space_group_name_H-M   'P 1'
#
loop_
_entity.id
_entity.type
_entity.pdbx_description
1 polymer ?
#
loop_
_entity_poly.entity_id
_entity_poly.type
_entity_poly.pdbx_seq_one_letter_code
_entity_poly.pdbx_strand_id
1 'polypeptide(L)'
;SKSDIDLWIATTDANVTIIGDPINALDTRVVYCNRRTQNVCGGDCTVYNGNAKCLWAHTTQCIWASTNVGFCDRDNCGGSCNQFNSCGSRLDGNFCYTPGTASILVPFT
;
A
#
# COMPACT_ATOMS: atom_id res chain seq x y z
N SER A 1 -2.12 13.13 -2.35
CA SER A 1 -3.25 12.96 -3.28
C SER A 1 -2.88 11.93 -4.35
N LYS A 2 -3.78 11.51 -5.26
CA LYS A 2 -3.44 10.56 -6.35
C LYS A 2 -2.33 11.10 -7.27
N SER A 3 -2.32 12.40 -7.58
CA SER A 3 -1.26 13.01 -8.39
C SER A 3 0.10 13.03 -7.69
N ASP A 4 0.12 13.22 -6.37
CA ASP A 4 1.38 13.19 -5.61
C ASP A 4 2.00 11.79 -5.60
N ILE A 5 1.18 10.74 -5.58
CA ILE A 5 1.69 9.36 -5.66
C ILE A 5 2.18 9.03 -7.08
N ASP A 6 1.54 9.56 -8.14
CA ASP A 6 2.04 9.40 -9.51
C ASP A 6 3.43 10.01 -9.66
N LEU A 7 3.64 11.21 -9.12
CA LEU A 7 4.94 11.86 -9.11
C LEU A 7 5.96 11.05 -8.30
N TRP A 8 5.59 10.54 -7.12
CA TRP A 8 6.47 9.67 -6.33
C TRP A 8 6.86 8.40 -7.10
N ILE A 9 5.92 7.70 -7.73
CA ILE A 9 6.20 6.50 -8.53
C ILE A 9 7.18 6.83 -9.68
N ALA A 10 7.03 7.99 -10.32
CA ALA A 10 7.87 8.40 -11.44
C ALA A 10 9.30 8.82 -11.04
N THR A 11 9.52 9.19 -9.78
CA THR A 11 10.76 9.84 -9.33
C THR A 11 11.48 9.11 -8.21
N THR A 12 10.85 8.11 -7.59
CA THR A 12 11.45 7.33 -6.51
C THR A 12 12.62 6.49 -7.00
N ASP A 13 13.60 6.30 -6.12
CA ASP A 13 14.71 5.36 -6.26
C ASP A 13 14.35 3.94 -5.79
N ALA A 14 13.11 3.72 -5.35
CA ALA A 14 12.59 2.41 -5.00
C ALA A 14 12.45 1.50 -6.23
N ASN A 15 12.61 0.20 -6.02
CA ASN A 15 12.36 -0.81 -7.04
C ASN A 15 10.85 -1.06 -7.12
N VAL A 16 10.17 -0.50 -8.12
CA VAL A 16 8.71 -0.52 -8.24
C VAL A 16 8.24 -1.59 -9.22
N THR A 17 7.41 -2.51 -8.74
CA THR A 17 6.64 -3.46 -9.57
C THR A 17 5.18 -3.01 -9.66
N ILE A 18 4.61 -2.95 -10.86
CA ILE A 18 3.20 -2.58 -11.07
C ILE A 18 2.40 -3.85 -11.36
N ILE A 19 1.32 -4.08 -10.62
CA ILE A 19 0.40 -5.21 -10.76
C ILE A 19 -1.01 -4.67 -11.03
N GLY A 20 -1.61 -5.13 -12.13
CA GLY A 20 -2.96 -4.75 -12.55
C GLY A 20 -2.97 -3.96 -13.87
N ASP A 21 -4.17 -3.62 -14.32
CA ASP A 21 -4.42 -2.85 -15.53
C ASP A 21 -4.18 -1.33 -15.29
N PRO A 22 -4.16 -0.50 -16.35
CA PRO A 22 -4.20 0.95 -16.19
C PRO A 22 -5.34 1.36 -15.26
N ILE A 23 -5.09 2.33 -14.38
CA ILE A 23 -6.05 2.70 -13.33
C ILE A 23 -7.37 3.18 -13.95
N ASN A 24 -8.46 2.49 -13.62
CA ASN A 24 -9.81 2.99 -13.92
C ASN A 24 -10.30 3.87 -12.77
N ALA A 25 -11.34 4.67 -13.02
CA ALA A 25 -11.87 5.60 -12.02
C ALA A 25 -12.35 4.92 -10.73
N LEU A 26 -12.79 3.66 -10.83
CA LEU A 26 -13.28 2.84 -9.72
C LEU A 26 -12.19 2.04 -9.01
N ASP A 27 -10.96 2.04 -9.52
CA ASP A 27 -9.89 1.23 -8.95
C ASP A 27 -9.31 1.88 -7.70
N THR A 28 -9.04 1.04 -6.71
CA THR A 28 -8.18 1.38 -5.60
C THR A 28 -6.73 1.20 -6.03
N ARG A 29 -5.92 2.25 -5.82
CA ARG A 29 -4.47 2.13 -5.89
C ARG A 29 -3.91 1.87 -4.51
N VAL A 30 -3.05 0.86 -4.41
CA VAL A 30 -2.27 0.56 -3.21
C VAL A 30 -0.80 0.57 -3.59
N VAL A 31 0.03 1.27 -2.82
CA VAL A 31 1.49 1.16 -2.89
C VAL A 31 1.94 0.55 -1.58
N TYR A 32 2.72 -0.51 -1.61
CA TYR A 32 3.25 -1.12 -0.39
C TYR A 32 4.70 -1.54 -0.59
N CYS A 33 5.53 -1.26 0.42
CA CYS A 33 6.97 -1.45 0.32
C CYS A 33 7.54 -2.19 1.52
N ASN A 34 8.65 -2.90 1.31
CA ASN A 34 9.29 -3.74 2.33
C ASN A 34 10.30 -3.01 3.22
N ARG A 35 10.60 -1.73 2.99
CA ARG A 35 11.55 -0.96 3.80
C ARG A 35 11.03 0.42 4.18
N ARG A 36 11.61 0.92 5.27
CA ARG A 36 11.48 2.30 5.72
C ARG A 36 12.85 2.81 6.14
N THR A 37 13.25 3.96 5.61
CA THR A 37 14.44 4.69 6.07
C THR A 37 13.97 6.00 6.68
N GLN A 38 14.08 6.14 8.00
CA GLN A 38 13.50 7.28 8.75
C GLN A 38 12.00 7.46 8.44
N ASN A 39 11.59 8.56 7.84
CA ASN A 39 10.21 8.85 7.47
C ASN A 39 9.87 8.52 6.01
N VAL A 40 10.81 7.93 5.27
CA VAL A 40 10.63 7.59 3.86
C VAL A 40 10.29 6.11 3.70
N CYS A 41 9.18 5.83 3.02
CA CYS A 41 8.80 4.50 2.58
C CYS A 41 9.50 4.14 1.27
N GLY A 42 10.05 2.94 1.14
CA GLY A 42 10.80 2.55 -0.07
C GLY A 42 11.34 1.12 -0.03
N GLY A 43 12.41 0.85 -0.78
CA GLY A 43 12.94 -0.50 -0.99
C GLY A 43 12.31 -1.18 -2.19
N ASP A 44 11.85 -2.42 -2.02
CA ASP A 44 11.04 -3.10 -3.01
C ASP A 44 9.58 -2.75 -2.76
N CYS A 45 8.97 -2.10 -3.74
CA CYS A 45 7.62 -1.59 -3.68
C CYS A 45 6.75 -2.27 -4.74
N THR A 46 5.51 -2.54 -4.39
CA THR A 46 4.50 -2.96 -5.34
C THR A 46 3.38 -1.94 -5.40
N VAL A 47 3.01 -1.55 -6.62
CA VAL A 47 1.84 -0.74 -6.92
C VAL A 47 0.76 -1.67 -7.46
N TYR A 48 -0.34 -1.80 -6.74
CA TYR A 48 -1.53 -2.51 -7.20
C TYR A 48 -2.60 -1.50 -7.62
N ASN A 49 -3.20 -1.72 -8.79
CA ASN A 49 -4.43 -1.04 -9.21
C ASN A 49 -5.54 -2.08 -9.39
N GLY A 50 -6.65 -1.91 -8.68
CA GLY A 50 -7.84 -2.75 -8.81
C GLY A 50 -8.74 -2.65 -7.59
N ASN A 51 -9.69 -3.58 -7.47
CA ASN A 51 -10.63 -3.64 -6.34
C ASN A 51 -10.87 -5.10 -5.92
N ALA A 52 -11.56 -5.28 -4.79
CA ALA A 52 -12.09 -6.57 -4.33
C ALA A 52 -11.06 -7.72 -4.32
N LYS A 53 -9.85 -7.44 -3.82
CA LYS A 53 -8.75 -8.41 -3.80
C LYS A 53 -8.08 -8.44 -2.45
N CYS A 54 -7.73 -9.66 -2.01
CA CYS A 54 -6.75 -9.84 -0.96
C CYS A 54 -5.36 -9.95 -1.58
N LEU A 55 -4.49 -8.98 -1.29
CA LEU A 55 -3.12 -8.96 -1.77
C LEU A 55 -2.21 -9.71 -0.81
N TRP A 56 -1.34 -10.55 -1.36
CA TRP A 56 -0.19 -11.10 -0.64
C TRP A 56 0.87 -10.00 -0.51
N ALA A 57 1.18 -9.60 0.72
CA ALA A 57 1.96 -8.39 1.01
C ALA A 57 2.96 -8.63 2.16
N HIS A 58 3.60 -9.79 2.18
CA HIS A 58 4.56 -10.13 3.24
C HIS A 58 5.71 -9.14 3.28
N THR A 59 6.26 -8.96 4.48
CA THR A 59 7.39 -8.06 4.77
C THR A 59 7.10 -6.57 4.59
N THR A 60 5.85 -6.21 4.28
CA THR A 60 5.43 -4.82 4.13
C THR A 60 5.71 -4.04 5.43
N GLN A 61 6.36 -2.89 5.26
CA GLN A 61 6.69 -1.94 6.32
C GLN A 61 5.84 -0.68 6.23
N CYS A 62 5.36 -0.33 5.04
CA CYS A 62 4.59 0.87 4.82
C CYS A 62 3.68 0.74 3.61
N ILE A 63 2.52 1.38 3.70
CA ILE A 63 1.44 1.31 2.71
C ILE A 63 0.96 2.71 2.41
N TRP A 64 0.63 3.01 1.16
CA TRP A 64 -0.24 4.11 0.78
C TRP A 64 -1.44 3.51 0.05
N ALA A 65 -2.63 4.06 0.26
CA ALA A 65 -3.80 3.65 -0.50
C ALA A 65 -4.69 4.85 -0.85
N SER A 66 -5.33 4.79 -2.01
CA SER A 66 -6.29 5.80 -2.43
C SER A 66 -7.67 5.66 -1.79
N THR A 67 -7.95 4.49 -1.21
CA THR A 67 -9.18 4.19 -0.46
C THR A 67 -8.80 3.55 0.88
N ASN A 68 -9.80 3.36 1.76
CA ASN A 68 -9.56 2.78 3.07
C ASN A 68 -9.40 1.26 3.01
N VAL A 69 -8.19 0.79 2.67
CA VAL A 69 -7.86 -0.64 2.66
C VAL A 69 -7.64 -1.20 4.05
N GLY A 70 -7.90 -2.50 4.23
CA GLY A 70 -7.48 -3.23 5.41
C GLY A 70 -6.04 -3.74 5.26
N PHE A 71 -5.25 -3.76 6.33
CA PHE A 71 -3.95 -4.42 6.36
C PHE A 71 -3.88 -5.34 7.57
N CYS A 72 -3.46 -6.58 7.33
CA CYS A 72 -3.55 -7.68 8.29
C CYS A 72 -2.19 -8.33 8.54
N ASP A 73 -1.99 -8.87 9.74
CA ASP A 73 -0.75 -9.51 10.18
C ASP A 73 -0.59 -10.97 9.74
N ARG A 74 -1.60 -11.54 9.06
CA ARG A 74 -1.56 -12.89 8.48
C ARG A 74 -2.01 -12.90 7.02
N ASP A 75 -1.73 -14.01 6.36
CA ASP A 75 -2.08 -14.29 4.97
C ASP A 75 -3.61 -14.34 4.77
N ASN A 76 -4.04 -14.28 3.51
CA ASN A 76 -5.44 -14.38 3.11
C ASN A 76 -6.37 -13.38 3.82
N CYS A 77 -5.86 -12.22 4.21
CA CYS A 77 -6.62 -11.14 4.86
C CYS A 77 -7.27 -11.59 6.17
N GLY A 78 -6.60 -12.49 6.90
CA GLY A 78 -6.99 -12.96 8.22
C GLY A 78 -6.11 -12.41 9.35
N GLY A 79 -6.38 -12.86 10.58
CA GLY A 79 -5.63 -12.42 11.76
C GLY A 79 -6.14 -11.08 12.31
N SER A 80 -5.22 -10.25 12.79
CA SER A 80 -5.51 -8.91 13.27
C SER A 80 -5.36 -7.91 12.13
N CYS A 81 -6.48 -7.29 11.76
CA CYS A 81 -6.55 -6.32 10.66
C CYS A 81 -6.82 -4.91 11.18
N ASN A 82 -6.12 -3.93 10.63
CA ASN A 82 -6.36 -2.51 10.85
C ASN A 82 -6.75 -1.84 9.54
N GLN A 83 -7.29 -0.63 9.61
CA GLN A 83 -7.70 0.13 8.44
C GLN A 83 -6.70 1.23 8.11
N PHE A 84 -6.47 1.49 6.83
CA PHE A 84 -5.54 2.53 6.39
C PHE A 84 -5.86 3.91 6.98
N ASN A 85 -7.14 4.24 7.17
CA ASN A 85 -7.56 5.50 7.78
C ASN A 85 -7.30 5.58 9.30
N SER A 86 -7.13 4.44 9.98
CA SER A 86 -6.75 4.39 11.40
C SER A 86 -5.23 4.32 11.59
N CYS A 87 -4.46 4.78 10.60
CA CYS A 87 -3.01 4.76 10.65
C CYS A 87 -2.46 5.51 11.88
N GLY A 88 -1.75 4.80 12.75
CA GLY A 88 -1.16 5.39 13.96
C GLY A 88 0.09 6.24 13.69
N SER A 89 0.82 5.98 12.60
CA SER A 89 2.04 6.73 12.27
C SER A 89 2.14 6.95 10.76
N ARG A 90 1.92 8.20 10.35
CA ARG A 90 2.08 8.63 8.96
C ARG A 90 3.53 8.98 8.65
N LEU A 91 3.95 8.62 7.46
CA LEU A 91 5.25 8.83 6.85
C LEU A 91 5.12 9.87 5.72
N ASP A 92 6.24 10.24 5.13
CA ASP A 92 6.28 11.16 3.98
C ASP A 92 5.39 10.62 2.84
N GLY A 93 4.78 11.52 2.07
CA GLY A 93 3.85 11.13 1.00
C GLY A 93 2.53 10.51 1.49
N ASN A 94 2.20 10.65 2.78
CA ASN A 94 1.01 10.09 3.44
C ASN A 94 1.00 8.54 3.49
N PHE A 95 2.16 7.91 3.35
CA PHE A 95 2.30 6.49 3.63
C PHE A 95 1.98 6.24 5.11
N CYS A 96 1.44 5.07 5.42
CA CYS A 96 1.22 4.58 6.76
C CYS A 96 2.33 3.60 7.12
N TYR A 97 2.98 3.81 8.27
CA TYR A 97 3.88 2.81 8.83
C TYR A 97 3.08 1.62 9.35
N THR A 98 3.30 0.45 8.76
CA THR A 98 2.50 -0.77 8.94
C THR A 98 3.39 -2.02 9.03
N PRO A 99 4.38 -2.02 9.95
CA PRO A 99 5.33 -3.13 10.08
C PRO A 99 4.60 -4.43 10.41
N GLY A 100 5.03 -5.53 9.79
CA GLY A 100 4.45 -6.85 10.03
C GLY A 100 3.16 -7.12 9.27
N THR A 101 2.76 -6.24 8.34
CA THR A 101 1.67 -6.56 7.41
C THR A 101 2.07 -7.76 6.53
N ALA A 102 1.16 -8.73 6.44
CA ALA A 102 1.29 -9.93 5.62
C ALA A 102 0.28 -9.93 4.45
N SER A 103 -0.87 -9.27 4.61
CA SER A 103 -1.84 -9.13 3.52
C SER A 103 -2.61 -7.81 3.57
N ILE A 104 -3.13 -7.40 2.42
CA ILE A 104 -3.90 -6.15 2.26
C ILE A 104 -5.25 -6.46 1.63
N LEU A 105 -6.32 -6.13 2.33
CA LEU A 105 -7.70 -6.25 1.86
C LEU A 105 -8.10 -4.99 1.10
N VAL A 106 -8.20 -5.10 -0.20
CA VAL A 106 -8.71 -4.04 -1.07
C VAL A 106 -10.24 -4.18 -1.16
N PRO A 107 -11.02 -3.15 -0.77
CA PRO A 107 -12.47 -3.22 -0.78
C PRO A 107 -13.02 -3.26 -2.21
N PHE A 108 -14.29 -3.67 -2.34
CA PHE A 108 -15.08 -3.39 -3.53
C PHE A 108 -15.43 -1.90 -3.55
N THR A 109 -15.26 -1.23 -4.68
CA THR A 109 -15.44 0.21 -4.84
C THR A 109 -16.24 0.54 -6.09
#